data_AF-A0A4Y7TM21-F1
#
_entry.id   AF-A0A4Y7TM21-F1
#
_cell.length_a   1.000
_cell.length_b   1.000
_cell.length_c   1.000
_cell.angle_alpha   90.00
_cell.angle_beta   90.00
_cell.angle_gamma   90.00
#
_symmetry.space_group_name_H-M   'P 1'
#
loop_
_entity.id
_entity.type
_entity.pdbx_description
1 polymer ?
#
loop_
_entity_poly.entity_id
_entity_poly.type
_entity_poly.pdbx_seq_one_letter_code
_entity_poly.pdbx_strand_id
1 'polypeptide(L)'
;MAWESTGEDQKREQEIIEHSHQRAAEKEATRKKRQQKRQEKDLWLEALELVLDETKVPGLKGKALKDMLDKFKAVGAPDLGNVNRRSKVGAICEALIVAIEKYNNGTWRIAGEDEGEGDESSDLGDDEPSALEPISDWEETDTED
;
A
#
# COMPACT_ATOMS: atom_id res chain seq x y z
N MET A 1 -37.93 -41.98 17.33
CA MET A 1 -38.12 -40.75 16.53
C MET A 1 -36.77 -40.03 16.48
N ALA A 2 -36.00 -40.19 15.39
CA ALA A 2 -34.61 -39.73 15.33
C ALA A 2 -34.20 -39.30 13.91
N TRP A 3 -35.10 -38.63 13.19
CA TRP A 3 -34.89 -38.22 11.79
C TRP A 3 -35.05 -36.70 11.59
N GLU A 4 -35.45 -35.96 12.63
CA GLU A 4 -35.74 -34.51 12.51
C GLU A 4 -34.53 -33.62 12.88
N SER A 5 -33.55 -34.12 13.65
CA SER A 5 -32.36 -33.35 14.05
C SER A 5 -31.41 -33.08 12.87
N THR A 6 -31.19 -34.07 12.02
CA THR A 6 -30.12 -34.04 11.00
C THR A 6 -30.34 -32.94 9.95
N GLY A 7 -31.59 -32.67 9.58
CA GLY A 7 -31.93 -31.65 8.59
C GLY A 7 -31.91 -30.21 9.15
N GLU A 8 -32.15 -30.04 10.44
CA GLU A 8 -32.05 -28.73 11.09
C GLU A 8 -30.59 -28.35 11.36
N ASP A 9 -29.76 -29.31 11.78
CA ASP A 9 -28.33 -29.12 11.98
C ASP A 9 -27.64 -28.80 10.64
N GLN A 10 -27.99 -29.50 9.56
CA GLN A 10 -27.47 -29.22 8.23
C GLN A 10 -27.85 -27.80 7.72
N LYS A 11 -29.05 -27.30 8.06
CA LYS A 11 -29.44 -25.92 7.72
C LYS A 11 -28.63 -24.89 8.51
N ARG A 12 -28.38 -25.14 9.80
CA ARG A 12 -27.55 -24.26 10.63
C ARG A 12 -26.12 -24.22 10.13
N GLU A 13 -25.55 -25.36 9.74
CA GLU A 13 -24.22 -25.43 9.15
C GLU A 13 -24.14 -24.63 7.84
N GLN A 14 -25.14 -24.78 6.96
CA GLN A 14 -25.22 -24.01 5.71
C GLN A 14 -25.33 -22.50 5.98
N GLU A 15 -26.14 -22.08 6.94
CA GLU A 15 -26.26 -20.66 7.34
C GLU A 15 -24.94 -20.11 7.90
N ILE A 16 -24.21 -20.88 8.71
CA ILE A 16 -22.90 -20.50 9.25
C ILE A 16 -21.88 -20.36 8.12
N ILE A 17 -21.86 -21.31 7.19
CA ILE A 17 -20.97 -21.29 6.02
C ILE A 17 -21.29 -20.07 5.15
N GLU A 18 -22.56 -19.82 4.83
CA GLU A 18 -22.98 -18.67 4.03
C GLU A 18 -22.60 -17.34 4.70
N HIS A 19 -22.89 -17.19 6.00
CA HIS A 19 -22.51 -16.00 6.76
C HIS A 19 -20.99 -15.80 6.80
N SER A 20 -20.21 -16.88 6.87
CA SER A 20 -18.75 -16.82 6.82
C SER A 20 -18.24 -16.36 5.44
N HIS A 21 -18.84 -16.86 4.35
CA HIS A 21 -18.52 -16.44 2.99
C HIS A 21 -18.86 -14.97 2.75
N GLN A 22 -20.01 -14.50 3.25
CA GLN A 22 -20.39 -13.09 3.17
C GLN A 22 -19.37 -12.19 3.88
N ARG A 23 -18.95 -12.56 5.09
CA ARG A 23 -17.90 -11.83 5.85
C ARG A 23 -16.55 -11.84 5.14
N ALA A 24 -16.17 -12.97 4.54
CA ALA A 24 -14.93 -13.08 3.77
C ALA A 24 -14.97 -12.18 2.52
N ALA A 25 -16.08 -12.22 1.77
CA ALA A 25 -16.30 -11.39 0.60
C ALA A 25 -16.27 -9.89 0.94
N GLU A 26 -16.86 -9.47 2.06
CA GLU A 26 -16.82 -8.07 2.52
C GLU A 26 -15.38 -7.62 2.84
N LYS A 27 -14.62 -8.46 3.56
CA LYS A 27 -13.20 -8.19 3.86
C LYS A 27 -12.36 -8.11 2.59
N GLU A 28 -12.61 -9.01 1.63
CA GLU A 28 -11.90 -9.00 0.36
C GLU A 28 -12.24 -7.77 -0.48
N ALA A 29 -13.52 -7.41 -0.57
CA ALA A 29 -13.98 -6.22 -1.28
C ALA A 29 -13.37 -4.93 -0.69
N THR A 30 -13.30 -4.84 0.65
CA THR A 30 -12.67 -3.69 1.31
C THR A 30 -11.16 -3.65 1.11
N ARG A 31 -10.47 -4.80 1.09
CA ARG A 31 -9.04 -4.89 0.74
C ARG A 31 -8.78 -4.47 -0.70
N LYS A 32 -9.54 -5.00 -1.67
CA LYS A 32 -9.46 -4.64 -3.09
C LYS A 32 -9.67 -3.14 -3.30
N LYS A 33 -10.71 -2.56 -2.67
CA LYS A 33 -10.97 -1.11 -2.74
C LYS A 33 -9.82 -0.26 -2.17
N ARG A 34 -9.14 -0.74 -1.11
CA ARG A 34 -7.96 -0.05 -0.56
C ARG A 34 -6.76 -0.14 -1.50
N GLN A 35 -6.54 -1.29 -2.13
CA GLN A 35 -5.45 -1.49 -3.09
C GLN A 35 -5.64 -0.61 -4.33
N GLN A 36 -6.84 -0.60 -4.93
CA GLN A 36 -7.16 0.26 -6.07
C GLN A 36 -6.90 1.75 -5.76
N LYS A 37 -7.33 2.22 -4.58
CA LYS A 37 -7.07 3.60 -4.14
C LYS A 37 -5.60 3.91 -3.87
N ARG A 38 -4.77 2.90 -3.57
CA ARG A 38 -3.32 3.09 -3.44
C ARG A 38 -2.71 3.23 -4.83
N GLN A 39 -3.01 2.29 -5.72
CA GLN A 39 -2.56 2.33 -7.12
C GLN A 39 -2.94 3.64 -7.81
N GLU A 40 -4.18 4.09 -7.66
CA GLU A 40 -4.64 5.37 -8.23
C GLU A 40 -3.84 6.57 -7.68
N LYS A 41 -3.48 6.54 -6.39
CA LYS A 41 -2.65 7.58 -5.78
C LYS A 41 -1.21 7.51 -6.24
N ASP A 42 -0.67 6.31 -6.38
CA ASP A 42 0.71 6.11 -6.83
C ASP A 42 0.84 6.60 -8.29
N LEU A 43 -0.12 6.27 -9.16
CA LEU A 43 -0.22 6.82 -10.53
C LEU A 43 -0.38 8.34 -10.53
N TRP A 44 -1.20 8.89 -9.63
CA TRP A 44 -1.39 10.34 -9.53
C TRP A 44 -0.13 11.06 -9.03
N LEU A 45 0.63 10.45 -8.12
CA LEU A 45 1.93 10.95 -7.70
C LEU A 45 2.94 10.83 -8.85
N GLU A 46 2.97 9.71 -9.56
CA GLU A 46 3.86 9.51 -10.71
C GLU A 46 3.66 10.60 -11.78
N ALA A 47 2.41 10.90 -12.12
CA ALA A 47 2.05 11.96 -13.06
C ALA A 47 2.26 13.39 -12.52
N LEU A 48 2.42 13.56 -11.19
CA LEU A 48 2.66 14.88 -10.59
C LEU A 48 4.09 15.34 -10.89
N GLU A 49 4.22 16.51 -11.49
CA GLU A 49 5.50 17.16 -11.76
C GLU A 49 6.22 17.48 -10.44
N LEU A 50 7.49 17.09 -10.35
CA LEU A 50 8.32 17.36 -9.19
C LEU A 50 8.79 18.82 -9.23
N VAL A 51 8.39 19.62 -8.24
CA VAL A 51 8.81 21.01 -8.14
C VAL A 51 10.13 21.09 -7.40
N LEU A 52 11.21 21.29 -8.16
CA LEU A 52 12.59 21.46 -7.66
C LEU A 52 12.98 22.94 -7.44
N ASP A 53 11.99 23.80 -7.26
CA ASP A 53 12.18 25.25 -7.09
C ASP A 53 11.84 25.66 -5.65
N GLU A 54 12.87 26.02 -4.89
CA GLU A 54 12.78 26.42 -3.48
C GLU A 54 11.81 27.58 -3.28
N THR A 55 11.72 28.50 -4.24
CA THR A 55 10.87 29.69 -4.14
C THR A 55 9.38 29.37 -4.25
N LYS A 56 9.04 28.23 -4.86
CA LYS A 56 7.66 27.78 -5.07
C LYS A 56 7.13 26.95 -3.89
N VAL A 57 8.02 26.33 -3.09
CA VAL A 57 7.63 25.50 -1.94
C VAL A 57 6.76 26.23 -0.91
N PRO A 58 7.05 27.49 -0.51
CA PRO A 58 6.19 28.23 0.42
C PRO A 58 4.81 28.57 -0.15
N GLY A 59 4.67 28.59 -1.48
CA GLY A 59 3.41 28.79 -2.18
C GLY A 59 2.49 27.56 -2.16
N LEU A 60 3.05 26.37 -1.95
CA LEU A 60 2.30 25.12 -1.88
C LEU A 60 1.57 25.00 -0.54
N LYS A 61 0.25 24.77 -0.58
CA LYS A 61 -0.59 24.70 0.63
C LYS A 61 -1.47 23.46 0.63
N GLY A 62 -1.80 23.02 1.84
CA GLY A 62 -2.81 21.99 2.07
C GLY A 62 -2.48 20.65 1.41
N LYS A 63 -3.31 20.25 0.46
CA LYS A 63 -3.18 18.96 -0.24
C LYS A 63 -1.94 18.92 -1.15
N ALA A 64 -1.71 19.97 -1.94
CA ALA A 64 -0.57 20.06 -2.86
C ALA A 64 0.78 19.91 -2.14
N LEU A 65 0.96 20.54 -0.98
CA LEU A 65 2.18 20.40 -0.18
C LEU A 65 2.41 18.96 0.31
N LYS A 66 1.35 18.28 0.74
CA LYS A 66 1.43 16.90 1.23
C LYS A 66 1.71 15.92 0.10
N ASP A 67 1.15 16.20 -1.06
CA ASP A 67 1.34 15.38 -2.25
C ASP A 67 2.76 15.55 -2.80
N MET A 68 3.32 16.77 -2.73
CA MET A 68 4.74 17.01 -3.01
C MET A 68 5.64 16.27 -2.03
N LEU A 69 5.33 16.29 -0.72
CA LEU A 69 6.06 15.50 0.28
C LEU A 69 6.06 14.00 -0.06
N ASP A 70 4.90 13.44 -0.43
CA ASP A 70 4.81 12.03 -0.81
C ASP A 70 5.59 11.73 -2.09
N LYS A 71 5.58 12.64 -3.07
CA LYS A 71 6.39 12.52 -4.30
C LYS A 71 7.88 12.51 -3.99
N PHE A 72 8.38 13.45 -3.19
CA PHE A 72 9.79 13.48 -2.79
C PHE A 72 10.20 12.20 -2.04
N LYS A 73 9.32 11.63 -1.21
CA LYS A 73 9.57 10.33 -0.57
C LYS A 73 9.60 9.18 -1.56
N ALA A 74 8.71 9.19 -2.56
CA ALA A 74 8.68 8.18 -3.61
C ALA A 74 9.97 8.17 -4.44
N VAL A 75 10.55 9.36 -4.72
CA VAL A 75 11.83 9.49 -5.42
C VAL A 75 13.07 9.36 -4.51
N GLY A 76 12.88 8.97 -3.24
CA GLY A 76 13.98 8.68 -2.32
C GLY A 76 14.73 9.89 -1.80
N ALA A 77 14.08 11.05 -1.67
CA ALA A 77 14.74 12.26 -1.18
C ALA A 77 15.26 12.10 0.27
N PRO A 78 16.49 12.56 0.55
CA PRO A 78 17.09 12.47 1.88
C PRO A 78 16.36 13.37 2.88
N ASP A 79 16.51 13.06 4.18
CA ASP A 79 16.03 13.83 5.34
C ASP A 79 14.51 14.00 5.49
N LEU A 80 13.68 13.30 4.70
CA LEU A 80 12.21 13.33 4.84
C LEU A 80 11.65 12.32 5.85
N GLY A 81 12.50 11.57 6.55
CA GLY A 81 12.10 10.55 7.52
C GLY A 81 11.41 11.13 8.77
N ASN A 82 11.76 12.35 9.17
CA ASN A 82 11.23 13.00 10.38
C ASN A 82 9.89 13.73 10.16
N VAL A 83 9.52 14.02 8.91
CA VAL A 83 8.28 14.71 8.54
C VAL A 83 7.25 13.74 7.99
N ASN A 84 6.00 13.89 8.42
CA ASN A 84 4.87 13.13 7.92
C ASN A 84 3.73 14.06 7.47
N ARG A 85 2.67 13.52 6.85
CA ARG A 85 1.51 14.31 6.36
C ARG A 85 0.74 15.06 7.47
N ARG A 86 1.00 14.76 8.75
CA ARG A 86 0.40 15.41 9.93
C ARG A 86 1.34 16.43 10.58
N SER A 87 2.60 16.50 10.15
CA SER A 87 3.57 17.49 10.63
C SER A 87 3.09 18.91 10.31
N LYS A 88 3.64 19.87 11.05
CA LYS A 88 3.38 21.29 10.81
C LYS A 88 3.82 21.67 9.39
N VAL A 89 3.05 22.53 8.74
CA VAL A 89 3.31 23.02 7.38
C VAL A 89 4.73 23.57 7.24
N GLY A 90 5.18 24.39 8.20
CA GLY A 90 6.54 24.95 8.19
C GLY A 90 7.63 23.88 8.16
N ALA A 91 7.51 22.85 8.99
CA ALA A 91 8.48 21.75 9.01
C ALA A 91 8.50 20.95 7.69
N ILE A 92 7.34 20.79 7.04
CA ILE A 92 7.27 20.13 5.72
C ILE A 92 7.93 21.01 4.65
N CYS A 93 7.66 22.32 4.65
CA CYS A 93 8.29 23.26 3.72
C CYS A 93 9.81 23.29 3.90
N GLU A 94 10.30 23.40 5.14
CA GLU A 94 11.73 23.40 5.45
C GLU A 94 12.41 22.11 4.96
N ALA A 95 11.81 20.95 5.25
CA ALA A 95 12.36 19.67 4.81
C ALA A 95 12.40 19.52 3.27
N LEU A 96 11.37 20.03 2.58
CA LEU A 96 11.36 20.08 1.11
C LEU A 96 12.44 21.02 0.56
N ILE A 97 12.63 22.20 1.15
CA ILE A 97 13.68 23.14 0.74
C ILE A 97 15.06 22.50 0.92
N VAL A 98 15.34 21.89 2.08
CA VAL A 98 16.63 21.19 2.32
C VAL A 98 16.85 20.05 1.31
N ALA A 99 15.81 19.31 0.95
CA ALA A 99 15.92 18.27 -0.07
C ALA A 99 16.26 18.86 -1.45
N ILE A 100 15.64 19.98 -1.82
CA ILE A 100 15.93 20.70 -3.07
C ILE A 100 17.35 21.28 -3.07
N GLU A 101 17.80 21.87 -1.97
CA GLU A 101 19.19 22.35 -1.83
C GLU A 101 20.19 21.22 -2.08
N LYS A 102 19.93 20.02 -1.56
CA LYS A 102 20.76 18.83 -1.80
C LYS A 102 20.71 18.35 -3.24
N TYR A 103 19.56 18.50 -3.90
CA TYR A 103 19.43 18.24 -5.33
C TYR A 103 20.28 19.24 -6.15
N ASN A 104 20.16 20.53 -5.86
CA ASN A 104 20.91 21.61 -6.50
C ASN A 104 22.43 21.46 -6.27
N ASN A 105 22.84 20.97 -5.09
CA ASN A 105 24.23 20.66 -4.77
C ASN A 105 24.73 19.35 -5.40
N GLY A 106 23.89 18.61 -6.11
CA GLY A 106 24.22 17.30 -6.71
C GLY A 106 24.45 16.17 -5.71
N THR A 107 24.15 16.39 -4.43
CA THR A 107 24.26 15.37 -3.37
C THR A 107 23.15 14.34 -3.48
N TRP A 108 22.01 14.75 -4.03
CA TRP A 108 20.89 13.86 -4.34
C TRP A 108 20.55 13.99 -5.82
N ARG A 109 20.30 12.85 -6.47
CA ARG A 109 19.80 12.77 -7.84
C ARG A 109 18.60 11.85 -7.87
N ILE A 110 17.64 12.19 -8.72
CA ILE A 110 16.44 11.40 -8.94
C ILE A 110 16.82 10.28 -9.91
N ALA A 111 16.58 9.03 -9.50
CA ALA A 111 16.83 7.88 -10.35
C ALA A 111 15.89 7.94 -11.57
N GLY A 112 16.48 7.88 -12.77
CA GLY A 112 15.75 7.94 -14.04
C GLY A 112 15.73 9.31 -14.75
N GLU A 113 16.33 10.35 -14.16
CA GLU A 113 16.51 11.66 -14.81
C GLU A 113 17.85 11.77 -15.58
N ASP A 114 18.67 10.71 -15.53
CA ASP A 114 19.85 10.57 -16.37
C ASP A 114 19.40 10.09 -17.76
N GLU A 115 19.17 11.03 -18.67
CA GLU A 115 19.17 10.76 -20.12
C GLU A 115 20.60 10.36 -20.53
N GLY A 116 21.00 9.14 -20.17
CA GLY A 116 22.30 8.56 -20.45
C GLY A 116 22.12 7.09 -20.75
N GLU A 117 22.25 6.73 -22.02
CA GLU A 117 22.25 5.36 -22.55
C GLU A 117 23.02 4.39 -21.62
N GLY A 118 22.35 3.34 -21.14
CA GLY A 118 23.01 2.43 -20.19
C GLY A 118 22.15 1.28 -19.68
N ASP A 119 21.99 0.30 -20.56
CA ASP A 119 21.91 -1.13 -20.24
C ASP A 119 20.62 -1.70 -19.62
N GLU A 120 20.00 -2.52 -20.47
CA GLU A 120 19.05 -3.57 -20.15
C GLU A 120 19.56 -4.48 -19.01
N SER A 121 18.78 -4.60 -17.94
CA SER A 121 18.60 -5.91 -17.32
C SER A 121 17.29 -5.96 -16.56
N SER A 122 16.46 -6.91 -17.01
CA SER A 122 15.23 -7.31 -16.37
C SER A 122 15.53 -7.98 -15.03
N ASP A 123 14.73 -7.67 -14.02
CA ASP A 123 14.35 -8.69 -13.04
C ASP A 123 12.87 -8.48 -12.69
N LEU A 124 12.04 -9.20 -13.44
CA LEU A 124 10.64 -9.42 -13.07
C LEU A 124 10.68 -10.34 -11.85
N GLY A 125 10.66 -9.73 -10.66
CA GLY A 125 10.45 -10.42 -9.40
C GLY A 125 9.12 -11.17 -9.42
N ASP A 126 9.23 -12.46 -9.75
CA ASP A 126 8.28 -13.53 -9.54
C ASP A 126 7.73 -13.48 -8.10
N ASP A 127 6.55 -12.88 -7.92
CA ASP A 127 5.78 -12.98 -6.68
C ASP A 127 5.03 -14.33 -6.73
N GLU A 128 5.78 -15.39 -6.44
CA GLU A 128 5.27 -16.73 -6.17
C GLU A 128 4.18 -16.62 -5.08
N PRO A 129 2.93 -17.07 -5.32
CA PRO A 129 1.93 -17.14 -4.28
C PRO A 129 2.33 -18.25 -3.29
N SER A 130 3.08 -17.85 -2.25
CA SER A 130 3.55 -18.73 -1.20
C SER A 130 2.38 -19.39 -0.50
N ALA A 131 2.28 -20.71 -0.74
CA ALA A 131 1.69 -21.75 0.09
C ALA A 131 0.35 -21.43 0.77
N LEU A 132 -0.71 -21.94 0.13
CA LEU A 132 -1.92 -22.37 0.84
C LEU A 132 -1.51 -23.25 2.03
N GLU A 133 -1.72 -22.77 3.26
CA GLU A 133 -1.67 -23.63 4.43
C GLU A 133 -2.71 -24.74 4.24
N PRO A 134 -2.31 -26.02 4.26
CA PRO A 134 -3.28 -27.10 4.32
C PRO A 134 -4.04 -26.97 5.63
N ILE A 135 -5.33 -26.67 5.49
CA ILE A 135 -6.38 -26.81 6.51
C ILE A 135 -6.09 -28.07 7.33
N SER A 136 -5.82 -27.84 8.62
CA SER A 136 -5.53 -28.88 9.60
C SER A 136 -6.60 -29.95 9.55
N ASP A 137 -6.13 -31.14 9.23
CA ASP A 137 -6.74 -32.45 9.43
C ASP A 137 -7.42 -32.51 10.80
N TRP A 138 -8.75 -32.57 10.82
CA TRP A 138 -9.50 -32.95 12.01
C TRP A 138 -9.50 -34.48 12.04
N GLU A 139 -8.41 -35.05 12.56
CA GLU A 139 -8.41 -36.45 12.95
C GLU A 139 -9.48 -36.68 14.03
N GLU A 140 -10.52 -37.40 13.62
CA GLU A 140 -11.14 -38.51 14.33
C GLU A 140 -10.54 -38.80 15.71
N THR A 141 -11.34 -38.57 16.76
CA THR A 141 -11.24 -39.37 17.97
C THR A 141 -12.54 -40.15 18.11
N ASP A 142 -12.50 -41.36 17.60
CA ASP A 142 -13.37 -42.48 17.96
C ASP A 142 -12.95 -42.94 19.37
N THR A 143 -13.86 -43.00 20.35
CA THR A 143 -13.79 -43.98 21.45
C THR A 143 -15.18 -44.12 22.11
N GLU A 144 -15.78 -45.26 21.82
CA GLU A 144 -16.86 -45.96 22.51
C GLU A 144 -16.53 -46.25 24.00
N ASP A 145 -17.45 -45.92 24.92
CA ASP A 145 -17.84 -46.74 26.10
C ASP A 145 -19.21 -46.28 26.64
#